data_AF-A0AAW6DDA4-F1
#
_entry.id   AF-A0AAW6DDA4-F1
#
_cell.length_a   1.000
_cell.length_b   1.000
_cell.length_c   1.000
_cell.angle_alpha   90.00
_cell.angle_beta   90.00
_cell.angle_gamma   90.00
#
_symmetry.space_group_name_H-M   'P 1'
#
loop_
_entity.id
_entity.type
_entity.pdbx_description
1 polymer ?
#
loop_
_entity_poly.entity_id
_entity_poly.type
_entity_poly.pdbx_seq_one_letter_code
_entity_poly.pdbx_strand_id
1 'polypeptide(L)' 'MNGTQLSKIYVDSFFQSQGVGDALIRYATEEFGADNLWALEKNKRAISFYQNHGFQVTGRKRLEENTTEYLVKLER' A
#
# COMPACT_ATOMS: atom_id res chain seq x y z
N MET A 1 10.23 -8.05 -15.60
CA MET A 1 11.02 -7.12 -14.76
C MET A 1 10.42 -7.16 -13.37
N ASN A 2 11.23 -7.37 -12.33
CA ASN A 2 10.75 -7.45 -10.96
C ASN A 2 10.64 -6.01 -10.42
N GLY A 3 9.43 -5.47 -10.37
CA GLY A 3 9.18 -4.15 -9.77
C GLY A 3 9.53 -4.11 -8.28
N THR A 4 9.81 -2.94 -7.74
CA THR A 4 10.13 -2.77 -6.32
C THR A 4 8.84 -2.81 -5.49
N GLN A 5 8.66 -3.87 -4.71
CA GLN A 5 7.47 -4.02 -3.87
C GLN A 5 7.60 -3.25 -2.55
N LEU A 6 6.69 -2.32 -2.29
CA LEU A 6 6.49 -1.77 -0.95
C LEU A 6 5.86 -2.84 -0.06
N SER A 7 6.54 -3.19 1.04
CA SER A 7 6.06 -4.22 1.96
C SER A 7 4.91 -3.72 2.83
N LYS A 8 5.18 -2.81 3.77
CA LYS A 8 4.19 -2.30 4.73
C LYS A 8 4.52 -0.86 5.14
N ILE A 9 3.50 -0.02 5.29
CA ILE A 9 3.59 1.29 5.94
C ILE A 9 2.72 1.25 7.19
N TYR A 10 3.31 1.65 8.32
CA TYR A 10 2.61 1.81 9.58
C TYR A 10 2.80 3.24 10.08
N VAL A 11 1.69 3.89 10.41
CA VAL A 11 1.67 5.19 11.06
C VAL A 11 0.81 5.04 12.31
N ASP A 12 1.40 5.35 13.46
CA ASP A 12 0.70 5.37 14.74
C ASP A 12 -0.57 6.23 14.63
N SER A 13 -1.67 5.80 15.24
CA SER A 13 -2.95 6.49 15.16
C SER A 13 -2.86 7.94 15.63
N PHE A 14 -1.98 8.23 16.60
CA PHE A 14 -1.74 9.58 17.08
C PHE A 14 -1.16 10.51 15.99
N PHE A 15 -0.37 9.98 15.07
CA PHE A 15 0.29 10.73 13.99
C PHE A 15 -0.42 10.63 12.62
N GLN A 16 -1.57 9.95 12.56
CA GLN A 16 -2.36 9.88 11.32
C GLN A 16 -2.94 11.24 10.94
N SER A 17 -3.14 11.45 9.63
CA SER A 17 -3.64 12.70 9.05
C SER A 17 -2.74 13.93 9.27
N GLN A 18 -1.47 13.72 9.63
CA GLN A 18 -0.46 14.78 9.78
C GLN A 18 0.61 14.75 8.66
N GLY A 19 0.37 14.02 7.57
CA GLY A 19 1.30 13.93 6.43
C GLY A 19 2.42 12.89 6.57
N VAL A 20 2.54 12.19 7.70
CA VAL A 20 3.58 11.15 7.88
C VAL A 20 3.48 10.04 6.83
N GLY A 21 2.26 9.56 6.57
CA GLY A 21 2.04 8.53 5.54
C GLY A 21 2.45 9.01 4.14
N ASP A 22 2.10 10.25 3.80
CA ASP A 22 2.47 10.90 2.52
C ASP A 22 3.99 10.97 2.35
N ALA A 23 4.71 11.43 3.39
CA ALA A 23 6.17 11.48 3.36
C ALA A 23 6.79 10.08 3.14
N LEU A 24 6.27 9.04 3.81
CA LEU A 24 6.77 7.67 3.69
C LEU A 24 6.54 7.07 2.29
N ILE A 25 5.34 7.23 1.72
CA ILE A 25 5.04 6.68 0.39
C ILE A 25 5.79 7.43 -0.70
N ARG A 26 5.93 8.76 -0.58
CA ARG A 26 6.74 9.55 -1.50
C ARG A 26 8.19 9.11 -1.47
N TYR A 27 8.80 9.03 -0.29
CA TYR A 27 10.16 8.52 -0.13
C TYR A 27 10.34 7.12 -0.74
N ALA A 28 9.43 6.19 -0.47
CA ALA A 28 9.51 4.84 -1.04
C ALA A 28 9.43 4.84 -2.59
N THR A 29 8.59 5.70 -3.17
CA THR A 29 8.38 5.74 -4.62
C THR A 29 9.43 6.55 -5.36
N GLU A 30 9.86 7.69 -4.81
CA GLU A 30 10.83 8.60 -5.42
C GLU A 30 12.26 8.05 -5.29
N GLU A 31 12.64 7.50 -4.13
CA GLU A 31 14.02 7.05 -3.87
C GLU A 31 14.27 5.58 -4.23
N PHE A 32 13.27 4.70 -4.06
CA PHE A 32 13.42 3.26 -4.30
C PHE A 32 12.65 2.75 -5.52
N GLY A 33 11.89 3.62 -6.19
CA GLY A 33 11.07 3.23 -7.33
C GLY A 33 9.99 2.21 -6.97
N ALA A 34 9.45 2.26 -5.74
CA ALA A 34 8.39 1.35 -5.33
C ALA A 34 7.16 1.49 -6.24
N ASP A 35 6.79 0.42 -6.94
CA ASP A 35 5.78 0.44 -7.99
C ASP A 35 4.62 -0.53 -7.74
N ASN A 36 4.74 -1.41 -6.75
CA ASN A 36 3.68 -2.36 -6.41
C ASN A 36 3.60 -2.67 -4.92
N LEU A 37 2.41 -3.07 -4.45
CA LEU A 37 2.19 -3.49 -3.06
C LEU A 37 0.98 -4.41 -2.92
N TRP A 38 0.88 -5.05 -1.75
CA TRP A 38 -0.31 -5.78 -1.33
C TRP A 38 -0.93 -5.11 -0.11
N ALA A 39 -2.25 -4.88 -0.15
CA ALA A 39 -3.00 -4.28 0.93
C ALA A 39 -4.18 -5.18 1.34
N LEU A 40 -4.54 -5.18 2.62
CA LEU A 40 -5.75 -5.86 3.09
C LEU A 40 -6.98 -5.30 2.38
N GLU A 41 -7.77 -6.17 1.74
CA GLU A 41 -8.95 -5.82 0.96
C GLU A 41 -9.98 -5.04 1.79
N LYS A 42 -10.14 -5.43 3.06
CA LYS A 42 -11.06 -4.76 3.99
C LYS A 42 -10.60 -3.37 4.41
N ASN A 43 -9.31 -3.06 4.30
CA ASN A 43 -8.76 -1.76 4.72
C ASN A 43 -8.97 -0.72 3.62
N LYS A 44 -10.22 -0.29 3.44
CA LYS A 44 -10.61 0.68 2.42
C LYS A 44 -9.86 2.01 2.56
N ARG A 45 -9.56 2.43 3.79
CA ARG A 45 -8.77 3.66 4.05
C ARG A 45 -7.35 3.54 3.49
N ALA A 46 -6.66 2.42 3.71
CA ALA A 46 -5.33 2.21 3.16
C ALA A 46 -5.36 2.11 1.64
N ILE A 47 -6.34 1.42 1.06
CA ILE A 47 -6.51 1.34 -0.40
C ILE A 47 -6.69 2.73 -1.01
N SER A 48 -7.61 3.55 -0.48
CA SER A 48 -7.80 4.93 -0.95
C SER A 48 -6.56 5.79 -0.75
N PHE A 49 -5.82 5.60 0.35
CA PHE A 49 -4.53 6.27 0.56
C PHE A 49 -3.54 5.96 -0.58
N TYR A 50 -3.36 4.69 -0.95
CA TYR A 50 -2.47 4.32 -2.05
C TYR A 50 -2.98 4.80 -3.41
N GLN A 51 -4.30 4.77 -3.65
CA GLN A 51 -4.90 5.30 -4.88
C GLN A 51 -4.67 6.78 -5.07
N ASN A 52 -4.72 7.56 -3.99
CA ASN A 52 -4.38 8.98 -4.02
C ASN A 52 -2.90 9.24 -4.35
N HIS A 53 -2.04 8.22 -4.24
CA HIS A 53 -0.61 8.27 -4.61
C HIS A 53 -0.31 7.55 -5.93
N GLY A 54 -1.33 7.35 -6.77
CA GLY A 54 -1.16 6.86 -8.14
C GLY A 54 -1.23 5.34 -8.31
N PHE A 55 -1.36 4.57 -7.23
CA PHE A 55 -1.51 3.12 -7.33
C PHE A 55 -2.94 2.73 -7.74
N GLN A 56 -3.09 1.67 -8.52
CA GLN A 56 -4.37 1.14 -8.98
C GLN A 56 -4.54 -0.32 -8.61
N VAL A 57 -5.76 -0.70 -8.23
CA VAL A 57 -6.09 -2.11 -7.92
C VAL A 57 -6.07 -2.92 -9.21
N THR A 58 -5.28 -3.99 -9.24
CA THR A 58 -5.07 -4.81 -10.44
C THR A 58 -6.10 -5.92 -10.64
N GLY A 59 -6.97 -6.14 -9.66
CA GLY A 59 -7.89 -7.28 -9.60
C GLY A 59 -7.28 -8.58 -9.07
N ARG A 60 -5.95 -8.66 -8.92
CA ARG A 60 -5.29 -9.81 -8.30
C ARG A 60 -5.54 -9.81 -6.80
N LYS A 61 -5.87 -10.99 -6.27
CA LYS A 61 -6.10 -11.23 -4.83
C LYS A 61 -5.38 -12.48 -4.37
N ARG A 62 -5.05 -12.54 -3.08
CA ARG A 62 -4.58 -13.75 -2.39
C ARG A 62 -5.03 -13.76 -0.95
N LEU A 63 -5.12 -14.94 -0.34
CA LEU A 63 -5.38 -15.08 1.09
C LEU A 63 -4.17 -14.57 1.88
N GLU A 64 -4.39 -13.79 2.93
CA GLU A 64 -3.35 -13.48 3.91
C GLU A 64 -3.10 -14.72 4.78
N GLU A 65 -1.84 -15.10 4.93
CA GLU A 65 -1.43 -16.34 5.59
C GLU A 65 -2.04 -16.46 6.99
N ASN A 66 -2.62 -17.63 7.28
CA ASN A 66 -3.26 -17.94 8.56
C ASN A 66 -4.46 -17.05 8.94
N THR A 67 -5.11 -16.42 7.95
CA THR A 67 -6.34 -15.63 8.17
C THR A 67 -7.40 -15.98 7.13
N THR A 68 -8.62 -15.48 7.33
CA THR A 68 -9.70 -15.50 6.32
C THR A 68 -9.73 -14.23 5.46
N GLU A 69 -8.73 -13.36 5.60
CA GLU A 69 -8.69 -12.05 4.97
C GLU A 69 -8.00 -12.11 3.62
N TYR A 70 -8.45 -11.28 2.67
CA TYR A 70 -7.82 -11.17 1.36
C TYR A 70 -6.88 -9.97 1.32
N LEU A 71 -5.74 -10.15 0.66
CA LEU A 71 -4.94 -9.07 0.12
C LEU A 71 -5.34 -8.78 -1.33
N VAL A 72 -5.33 -7.51 -1.71
CA VAL A 72 -5.44 -7.05 -3.11
C VAL A 72 -4.09 -6.48 -3.55
N LYS A 73 -3.71 -6.73 -4.81
CA LYS A 73 -2.48 -6.15 -5.39
C LYS A 73 -2.80 -4.79 -6.01
N LEU A 74 -1.96 -3.79 -5.69
CA LEU A 74 -1.95 -2.50 -6.35
C LEU A 74 -0.62 -2.25 -7.08
N GLU A 75 -0.68 -1.56 -8.22
CA GLU A 75 0.47 -1.23 -9.07
C GLU A 75 0.37 0.23 -9.56
N ARG A 76 1.49 0.91 -9.83
CA ARG A 76 1.57 2.25 -10.45
C ARG A 76 2.52 2.29 -11.63
#